data_AF-A0A2Z6E2Z2-F1
#
_entry.id   AF-A0A2Z6E2Z2-F1
#
_cell.length_a   1.000
_cell.length_b   1.000
_cell.length_c   1.000
_cell.angle_alpha   90.00
_cell.angle_beta   90.00
_cell.angle_gamma   90.00
#
_symmetry.space_group_name_H-M   'P 1'
#
loop_
_entity.id
_entity.type
_entity.pdbx_description
1 polymer ?
#
loop_
_entity_poly.entity_id
_entity_poly.type
_entity_poly.pdbx_seq_one_letter_code
_entity_poly.pdbx_strand_id
1 'polypeptide(L)'
;MSERRDSHPGPSERIEPRLGDLDQLDRPLPPPRPPEAPPPPPRRRRWPWLLLGLLIAMLLLWLYQDRLRSLVPNTGLNAALDRAEAALAAGRLEGVDGARALFQSVLAQQPDDERARRGLRAVGLAELARADTAYRAGRLDEAAQHLAVARELLGGGSDVERLEGLLVKARAATRPVDAWLDQAAAAFAAGRLDGPDGAGPLYQRVLEADPGNAVARHGLDQVGATLAAQARAALAAGDTATAATDLDRLAALLPGHAELPALRAALAPASPAADGDAQHAVQNGLAALQAGRIDGDDGALAWFRRALAIDPANAPARAGLAQVAQAWIVQAEAALDAGDRAQAGALLERAATLAPDAPELAAARDRLQTATAATPAAAPAPSGPPSAPAAPAPAAPPVSPAPAAPPANLPAAASTATAAVSPPADPARDARIAELLARADQALAQGRIVLPPGDSAYDLYRSALALDGNNAAARRGLEDLPRRALDAYDTALARGDLARAGELLEDIAELPTTALDADVEQRLGNAWLSLAERQLAGGDRRGATQSLAKARQATPDPARLQALIARLGP
;
A
#
# COMPACT_ATOMS: atom_id res chain seq x y z
N MET A 1 -33.76 -52.23 -26.21
CA MET A 1 -34.98 -53.06 -26.16
C MET A 1 -36.03 -52.30 -26.97
N SER A 2 -36.42 -52.79 -28.16
CA SER A 2 -37.46 -53.82 -28.39
C SER A 2 -38.86 -53.17 -28.33
N GLU A 3 -39.58 -53.03 -29.45
CA GLU A 3 -40.63 -53.97 -29.94
C GLU A 3 -41.95 -53.90 -29.13
N ARG A 4 -43.18 -53.95 -29.66
CA ARG A 4 -43.85 -54.03 -31.00
C ARG A 4 -45.02 -52.99 -30.98
N ARG A 5 -45.75 -52.61 -32.04
CA ARG A 5 -46.43 -53.27 -33.19
C ARG A 5 -47.62 -54.19 -32.79
N ASP A 6 -48.53 -54.35 -33.75
CA ASP A 6 -49.75 -55.20 -33.82
C ASP A 6 -51.03 -54.55 -33.23
N SER A 7 -52.23 -54.47 -33.85
CA SER A 7 -52.87 -54.87 -35.14
C SER A 7 -53.99 -55.93 -35.01
N HIS A 8 -55.06 -55.76 -35.81
CA HIS A 8 -56.23 -56.69 -36.05
C HIS A 8 -57.37 -56.68 -35.01
N PRO A 9 -58.60 -57.18 -35.33
CA PRO A 9 -59.33 -57.24 -36.61
C PRO A 9 -60.81 -56.75 -36.52
N GLY A 10 -61.59 -56.89 -37.62
CA GLY A 10 -63.07 -56.83 -37.63
C GLY A 10 -63.75 -58.12 -37.13
N PRO A 11 -65.07 -58.37 -37.40
CA PRO A 11 -65.53 -58.61 -38.78
C PRO A 11 -67.00 -58.22 -39.12
N SER A 12 -67.40 -58.46 -40.39
CA SER A 12 -68.70 -58.97 -40.93
C SER A 12 -70.08 -58.52 -40.38
N GLU A 13 -71.20 -58.50 -41.11
CA GLU A 13 -71.56 -58.49 -42.56
C GLU A 13 -73.10 -58.52 -42.63
N ARG A 14 -73.74 -57.74 -43.51
CA ARG A 14 -74.96 -58.20 -44.24
C ARG A 14 -75.29 -57.31 -45.43
N ILE A 15 -75.68 -57.92 -46.55
CA ILE A 15 -76.26 -57.26 -47.72
C ILE A 15 -77.46 -58.11 -48.16
N GLU A 16 -78.65 -57.51 -48.22
CA GLU A 16 -79.83 -58.12 -48.84
C GLU A 16 -80.56 -57.07 -49.69
N PRO A 17 -80.82 -57.34 -50.99
CA PRO A 17 -81.64 -56.47 -51.83
C PRO A 17 -82.95 -57.15 -52.25
N ARG A 18 -84.10 -56.45 -52.17
CA ARG A 18 -85.19 -56.47 -53.16
C ARG A 18 -86.43 -55.67 -52.73
N LEU A 19 -87.15 -55.19 -53.76
CA LEU A 19 -88.57 -54.83 -53.84
C LEU A 19 -89.16 -53.84 -52.78
N GLY A 20 -90.21 -53.08 -53.10
CA GLY A 20 -90.86 -52.98 -54.40
C GLY A 20 -92.38 -52.77 -54.39
N ASP A 21 -92.96 -52.22 -53.32
CA ASP A 21 -94.37 -51.81 -53.27
C ASP A 21 -94.48 -50.30 -53.56
N LEU A 22 -95.35 -49.77 -54.43
CA LEU A 22 -96.73 -50.08 -54.87
C LEU A 22 -97.86 -49.51 -54.00
N ASP A 23 -97.57 -48.97 -52.82
CA ASP A 23 -98.52 -48.14 -52.05
C ASP A 23 -98.59 -46.69 -52.58
N GLN A 24 -99.23 -46.51 -53.74
CA GLN A 24 -99.70 -45.20 -54.22
C GLN A 24 -101.17 -45.27 -54.70
N LEU A 25 -102.08 -45.46 -53.74
CA LEU A 25 -103.54 -45.38 -53.97
C LEU A 25 -104.25 -44.53 -52.89
N ASP A 26 -103.81 -43.28 -52.72
CA ASP A 26 -104.71 -42.14 -52.47
C ASP A 26 -103.94 -40.81 -52.38
N ARG A 27 -103.71 -40.14 -53.53
CA ARG A 27 -103.34 -38.72 -53.61
C ARG A 27 -103.96 -38.07 -54.84
N PRO A 28 -104.62 -36.88 -54.73
CA PRO A 28 -105.22 -36.20 -55.87
C PRO A 28 -104.17 -35.64 -56.84
N LEU A 29 -104.59 -35.44 -58.09
CA LEU A 29 -103.70 -35.04 -59.20
C LEU A 29 -103.06 -33.65 -58.97
N PRO A 30 -101.75 -33.49 -59.19
CA PRO A 30 -101.10 -32.18 -59.27
C PRO A 30 -101.38 -31.50 -60.63
N PRO A 31 -101.35 -30.15 -60.69
CA PRO A 31 -101.50 -29.40 -61.94
C PRO A 31 -100.33 -29.61 -62.93
N PRO A 32 -100.51 -29.32 -64.23
CA PRO A 32 -99.55 -29.64 -65.28
C PRO A 32 -98.22 -28.88 -65.16
N ARG A 33 -97.13 -29.54 -65.60
CA ARG A 33 -95.77 -28.99 -65.59
C ARG A 33 -95.51 -28.08 -66.81
N PRO A 34 -94.76 -26.96 -66.67
CA PRO A 34 -94.12 -26.28 -67.79
C PRO A 34 -92.98 -27.14 -68.38
N PRO A 35 -92.52 -26.84 -69.61
CA PRO A 35 -91.57 -27.69 -70.35
C PRO A 35 -90.15 -27.72 -69.77
N GLU A 36 -89.43 -28.76 -70.20
CA GLU A 36 -88.13 -29.20 -69.71
C GLU A 36 -86.95 -28.31 -70.17
N ALA A 37 -85.93 -28.13 -69.33
CA ALA A 37 -84.74 -27.34 -69.62
C ALA A 37 -83.49 -28.24 -69.81
N PRO A 38 -82.58 -27.92 -70.74
CA PRO A 38 -81.45 -28.79 -71.07
C PRO A 38 -80.38 -28.87 -69.96
N PRO A 39 -79.61 -29.97 -69.88
CA PRO A 39 -78.65 -30.21 -68.80
C PRO A 39 -77.44 -29.26 -68.83
N PRO A 40 -76.91 -28.85 -67.66
CA PRO A 40 -75.80 -27.90 -67.58
C PRO A 40 -74.43 -28.53 -67.90
N PRO A 41 -73.53 -27.82 -68.61
CA PRO A 41 -72.17 -28.31 -68.89
C PRO A 41 -71.24 -28.25 -67.66
N PRO A 42 -70.20 -29.10 -67.59
CA PRO A 42 -69.33 -29.19 -66.42
C PRO A 42 -68.47 -27.92 -66.21
N ARG A 43 -68.68 -27.23 -65.09
CA ARG A 43 -67.90 -26.04 -64.68
C ARG A 43 -66.44 -26.41 -64.35
N ARG A 44 -65.51 -26.18 -65.30
CA ARG A 44 -64.06 -26.20 -65.01
C ARG A 44 -63.71 -25.12 -63.96
N ARG A 45 -63.22 -25.55 -62.81
CA ARG A 45 -62.89 -24.73 -61.63
C ARG A 45 -61.64 -23.86 -61.90
N ARG A 46 -61.83 -22.59 -62.31
CA ARG A 46 -60.73 -21.65 -62.63
C ARG A 46 -59.98 -21.06 -61.42
N TRP A 47 -60.45 -21.31 -60.20
CA TRP A 47 -59.90 -20.74 -58.95
C TRP A 47 -58.38 -20.89 -58.71
N PRO A 48 -57.67 -22.00 -59.04
CA PRO A 48 -56.23 -22.08 -58.81
C PRO A 48 -55.42 -21.05 -59.63
N TRP A 49 -55.91 -20.59 -60.78
CA TRP A 49 -55.25 -19.53 -61.55
C TRP A 49 -55.40 -18.15 -60.90
N LEU A 50 -56.49 -17.90 -60.16
CA LEU A 50 -56.66 -16.68 -59.36
C LEU A 50 -55.72 -16.68 -58.15
N LEU A 51 -55.57 -17.82 -57.48
CA LEU A 51 -54.60 -17.99 -56.39
C LEU A 51 -53.16 -17.80 -56.89
N LEU A 52 -52.80 -18.38 -58.05
CA LEU A 52 -51.48 -18.20 -58.65
C LEU A 52 -51.22 -16.74 -59.04
N GLY A 53 -52.20 -16.06 -59.63
CA GLY A 53 -52.11 -14.63 -59.94
C GLY A 53 -51.93 -13.75 -58.70
N LEU A 54 -52.65 -14.04 -57.61
CA LEU A 54 -52.49 -13.35 -56.33
C LEU A 54 -51.10 -13.58 -55.72
N LEU A 55 -50.58 -14.81 -55.79
CA LEU A 55 -49.26 -15.16 -55.26
C LEU A 55 -48.13 -14.49 -56.07
N ILE A 56 -48.25 -14.44 -57.40
CA ILE A 56 -47.32 -13.70 -58.28
C ILE A 56 -47.40 -12.19 -58.01
N ALA A 57 -48.60 -11.63 -57.81
CA ALA A 57 -48.76 -10.22 -57.45
C ALA A 57 -48.13 -9.90 -56.09
N MET A 58 -48.29 -10.78 -55.09
CA MET A 58 -47.66 -10.62 -53.77
C MET A 58 -46.12 -10.73 -53.86
N LEU A 59 -45.60 -11.65 -54.69
CA LEU A 59 -44.17 -11.78 -54.94
C LEU A 59 -43.59 -10.55 -55.64
N LEU A 60 -44.28 -9.99 -56.64
CA LEU A 60 -43.90 -8.73 -57.29
C LEU A 60 -43.93 -7.56 -56.30
N LEU A 61 -44.96 -7.47 -55.45
CA LEU A 61 -45.07 -6.44 -54.42
C LEU A 61 -43.96 -6.55 -53.37
N TRP A 62 -43.48 -7.76 -53.08
CA TRP A 62 -42.32 -8.02 -52.21
C TRP A 62 -40.99 -7.65 -52.88
N LEU A 63 -40.82 -7.96 -54.17
CA LEU A 63 -39.61 -7.65 -54.94
C LEU A 63 -39.45 -6.14 -55.28
N TYR A 64 -40.54 -5.36 -55.27
CA TYR A 64 -40.54 -3.94 -55.66
C TYR A 64 -40.74 -2.94 -54.49
N GLN A 65 -40.68 -3.39 -53.23
CA GLN A 65 -41.00 -2.55 -52.06
C GLN A 65 -40.28 -1.20 -52.05
N ASP A 66 -38.99 -1.16 -52.32
CA ASP A 66 -38.20 0.08 -52.21
C ASP A 66 -38.44 1.07 -53.36
N ARG A 67 -38.74 0.59 -54.58
CA ARG A 67 -39.19 1.46 -55.67
C ARG A 67 -40.58 2.05 -55.40
N LEU A 68 -41.47 1.29 -54.75
CA LEU A 68 -42.79 1.78 -54.34
C LEU A 68 -42.67 2.80 -53.20
N ARG A 69 -41.74 2.61 -52.25
CA ARG A 69 -41.42 3.62 -51.21
C ARG A 69 -40.96 4.95 -51.81
N SER A 70 -40.12 4.93 -52.85
CA SER A 70 -39.62 6.16 -53.50
C SER A 70 -40.67 6.99 -54.27
N LEU A 71 -41.91 6.50 -54.40
CA LEU A 71 -43.02 7.23 -55.03
C LEU A 71 -43.92 7.98 -54.01
N VAL A 72 -43.59 7.94 -52.72
CA VAL A 72 -44.29 8.67 -51.66
C VAL A 72 -43.43 9.86 -51.20
N PRO A 73 -43.93 11.11 -51.21
CA PRO A 73 -43.10 12.28 -50.94
C PRO A 73 -42.65 12.41 -49.47
N ASN A 74 -41.40 12.84 -49.30
CA ASN A 74 -40.78 13.44 -48.10
C ASN A 74 -40.81 12.68 -46.75
N THR A 75 -41.30 11.43 -46.69
CA THR A 75 -41.32 10.64 -45.44
C THR A 75 -39.93 10.38 -44.86
N GLY A 76 -38.92 10.14 -45.70
CA GLY A 76 -37.54 9.84 -45.25
C GLY A 76 -36.82 11.01 -44.57
N LEU A 77 -37.09 12.25 -45.00
CA LEU A 77 -36.50 13.46 -44.41
C LEU A 77 -37.14 13.76 -43.04
N ASN A 78 -38.49 13.69 -42.97
CA ASN A 78 -39.21 13.83 -41.71
C ASN A 78 -38.74 12.76 -40.71
N ALA A 79 -38.65 11.49 -41.12
CA ALA A 79 -38.12 10.42 -40.28
C ALA A 79 -36.61 10.57 -39.94
N ALA A 80 -35.85 11.45 -40.58
CA ALA A 80 -34.50 11.83 -40.16
C ALA A 80 -34.52 12.96 -39.12
N LEU A 81 -35.38 13.97 -39.30
CA LEU A 81 -35.65 15.00 -38.28
C LEU A 81 -36.20 14.38 -36.99
N ASP A 82 -37.18 13.49 -37.07
CA ASP A 82 -37.77 12.81 -35.90
C ASP A 82 -36.70 12.01 -35.13
N ARG A 83 -35.75 11.37 -35.84
CA ARG A 83 -34.60 10.69 -35.23
C ARG A 83 -33.60 11.66 -34.61
N ALA A 84 -33.39 12.84 -35.21
CA ALA A 84 -32.51 13.87 -34.68
C ALA A 84 -33.09 14.52 -33.41
N GLU A 85 -34.39 14.85 -33.43
CA GLU A 85 -35.15 15.34 -32.27
C GLU A 85 -35.18 14.28 -31.15
N ALA A 86 -35.36 12.98 -31.47
CA ALA A 86 -35.26 11.89 -30.49
C ALA A 86 -33.83 11.66 -29.95
N ALA A 87 -32.79 11.83 -30.77
CA ALA A 87 -31.39 11.75 -30.32
C ALA A 87 -31.05 12.90 -29.37
N LEU A 88 -31.52 14.12 -29.67
CA LEU A 88 -31.39 15.30 -28.81
C LEU A 88 -32.11 15.11 -27.47
N ALA A 89 -33.36 14.64 -27.49
CA ALA A 89 -34.13 14.33 -26.27
C ALA A 89 -33.48 13.22 -25.43
N ALA A 90 -32.79 12.26 -26.06
CA ALA A 90 -32.02 11.21 -25.39
C ALA A 90 -30.60 11.64 -24.96
N GLY A 91 -30.22 12.91 -25.13
CA GLY A 91 -28.88 13.40 -24.80
C GLY A 91 -27.75 12.85 -25.68
N ARG A 92 -28.06 12.17 -26.79
CA ARG A 92 -27.09 11.64 -27.76
C ARG A 92 -26.76 12.73 -28.78
N LEU A 93 -25.96 13.70 -28.35
CA LEU A 93 -25.61 14.88 -29.14
C LEU A 93 -24.53 14.56 -30.19
N GLU A 94 -23.59 13.66 -29.85
CA GLU A 94 -22.45 13.27 -30.69
C GLU A 94 -22.56 11.82 -31.21
N GLY A 95 -21.62 11.43 -32.09
CA GLY A 95 -21.62 10.15 -32.80
C GLY A 95 -22.37 10.22 -34.14
N VAL A 96 -22.30 9.12 -34.92
CA VAL A 96 -22.91 9.04 -36.26
C VAL A 96 -24.44 9.13 -36.21
N ASP A 97 -25.06 8.45 -35.23
CA ASP A 97 -26.49 8.55 -34.91
C ASP A 97 -26.80 9.64 -33.86
N GLY A 98 -25.89 10.60 -33.69
CA GLY A 98 -26.00 11.73 -32.78
C GLY A 98 -26.80 12.89 -33.38
N ALA A 99 -27.45 13.68 -32.52
CA ALA A 99 -28.29 14.80 -32.94
C ALA A 99 -27.55 15.81 -33.84
N ARG A 100 -26.27 16.13 -33.55
CA ARG A 100 -25.45 17.01 -34.40
C ARG A 100 -25.34 16.45 -35.81
N ALA A 101 -24.89 15.19 -35.95
CA ALA A 101 -24.68 14.54 -37.24
C ALA A 101 -26.01 14.37 -38.01
N LEU A 102 -27.09 14.00 -37.33
CA LEU A 102 -28.40 13.83 -37.96
C LEU A 102 -28.97 15.16 -38.47
N PHE A 103 -28.94 16.25 -37.69
CA PHE A 103 -29.38 17.57 -38.18
C PHE A 103 -28.46 18.13 -39.26
N GLN A 104 -27.13 17.92 -39.18
CA GLN A 104 -26.20 18.25 -40.26
C GLN A 104 -26.52 17.46 -41.55
N SER A 105 -26.91 16.19 -41.44
CA SER A 105 -27.30 15.36 -42.59
C SER A 105 -28.57 15.87 -43.30
N VAL A 106 -29.47 16.52 -42.56
CA VAL A 106 -30.66 17.18 -43.11
C VAL A 106 -30.27 18.49 -43.82
N LEU A 107 -29.41 19.32 -43.22
CA LEU A 107 -28.93 20.56 -43.85
C LEU A 107 -28.06 20.32 -45.09
N ALA A 108 -27.34 19.21 -45.16
CA ALA A 108 -26.62 18.78 -46.35
C ALA A 108 -27.55 18.44 -47.54
N GLN A 109 -28.82 18.12 -47.27
CA GLN A 109 -29.87 17.88 -48.28
C GLN A 109 -30.73 19.11 -48.53
N GLN A 110 -31.00 19.90 -47.49
CA GLN A 110 -31.83 21.11 -47.52
C GLN A 110 -31.20 22.22 -46.64
N PRO A 111 -30.30 23.05 -47.20
CA PRO A 111 -29.58 24.08 -46.45
C PRO A 111 -30.46 25.10 -45.71
N ASP A 112 -31.69 25.29 -46.18
CA ASP A 112 -32.71 26.22 -45.66
C ASP A 112 -33.76 25.58 -44.74
N ASP A 113 -33.53 24.35 -44.24
CA ASP A 113 -34.43 23.73 -43.27
C ASP A 113 -34.35 24.42 -41.89
N GLU A 114 -35.33 25.27 -41.60
CA GLU A 114 -35.45 25.97 -40.31
C GLU A 114 -35.78 25.06 -39.12
N ARG A 115 -36.24 23.81 -39.30
CA ARG A 115 -36.31 22.83 -38.20
C ARG A 115 -34.91 22.35 -37.86
N ALA A 116 -34.12 21.94 -38.84
CA ALA A 116 -32.74 21.50 -38.63
C ALA A 116 -31.83 22.63 -38.11
N ARG A 117 -31.98 23.88 -38.60
CA ARG A 117 -31.29 25.07 -38.04
C ARG A 117 -31.68 25.38 -36.60
N ARG A 118 -32.91 25.06 -36.17
CA ARG A 118 -33.31 25.14 -34.75
C ARG A 118 -32.80 23.95 -33.94
N GLY A 119 -32.78 22.75 -34.53
CA GLY A 119 -32.19 21.54 -33.97
C GLY A 119 -30.71 21.72 -33.61
N LEU A 120 -29.88 22.21 -34.53
CA LEU A 120 -28.47 22.49 -34.24
C LEU A 120 -28.26 23.57 -33.17
N ARG A 121 -29.10 24.62 -33.14
CA ARG A 121 -29.07 25.61 -32.04
C ARG A 121 -29.43 24.97 -30.69
N ALA A 122 -30.41 24.07 -30.66
CA ALA A 122 -30.76 23.32 -29.45
C ALA A 122 -29.65 22.34 -29.01
N VAL A 123 -28.95 21.69 -29.96
CA VAL A 123 -27.73 20.91 -29.67
C VAL A 123 -26.64 21.80 -29.10
N GLY A 124 -26.38 22.97 -29.70
CA GLY A 124 -25.38 23.93 -29.20
C GLY A 124 -25.67 24.44 -27.78
N LEU A 125 -26.94 24.69 -27.44
CA LEU A 125 -27.37 25.03 -26.08
C LEU A 125 -27.19 23.85 -25.10
N ALA A 126 -27.43 22.61 -25.55
CA ALA A 126 -27.22 21.42 -24.73
C ALA A 126 -25.73 21.10 -24.50
N GLU A 127 -24.87 21.35 -25.49
CA GLU A 127 -23.40 21.31 -25.33
C GLU A 127 -22.90 22.47 -24.44
N LEU A 128 -23.50 23.66 -24.50
CA LEU A 128 -23.17 24.76 -23.57
C LEU A 128 -23.55 24.40 -22.12
N ALA A 129 -24.67 23.71 -21.91
CA ALA A 129 -25.05 23.19 -20.60
C ALA A 129 -24.06 22.11 -20.10
N ARG A 130 -23.58 21.22 -20.99
CA ARG A 130 -22.51 20.26 -20.68
C ARG A 130 -21.23 20.98 -20.24
N ALA A 131 -20.79 21.97 -21.01
CA ALA A 131 -19.61 22.77 -20.71
C ALA A 131 -19.68 23.40 -19.31
N ASP A 132 -20.83 24.00 -18.96
CA ASP A 132 -21.05 24.62 -17.65
C ASP A 132 -21.07 23.57 -16.51
N THR A 133 -21.65 22.39 -16.73
CA THR A 133 -21.58 21.28 -15.74
C THR A 133 -20.17 20.70 -15.58
N ALA A 134 -19.39 20.57 -16.65
CA ALA A 134 -18.00 20.13 -16.59
C ALA A 134 -17.12 21.17 -15.87
N TYR A 135 -17.34 22.46 -16.12
CA TYR A 135 -16.68 23.56 -15.41
C TYR A 135 -16.98 23.54 -13.91
N ARG A 136 -18.26 23.39 -13.52
CA ARG A 136 -18.65 23.24 -12.10
C ARG A 136 -18.06 21.98 -11.44
N ALA A 137 -17.75 20.94 -12.22
CA ALA A 137 -17.08 19.73 -11.76
C ALA A 137 -15.53 19.83 -11.81
N GLY A 138 -14.96 21.01 -12.06
CA GLY A 138 -13.50 21.22 -12.15
C GLY A 138 -12.83 20.65 -13.41
N ARG A 139 -13.58 20.01 -14.31
CA ARG A 139 -13.07 19.35 -15.53
C ARG A 139 -12.91 20.38 -16.66
N LEU A 140 -11.93 21.26 -16.50
CA LEU A 140 -11.71 22.44 -17.37
C LEU A 140 -11.49 22.08 -18.85
N ASP A 141 -10.93 20.90 -19.14
CA ASP A 141 -10.64 20.49 -20.52
C ASP A 141 -11.87 19.91 -21.25
N GLU A 142 -12.68 19.06 -20.58
CA GLU A 142 -14.01 18.69 -21.09
C GLU A 142 -14.88 19.94 -21.30
N ALA A 143 -14.88 20.86 -20.32
CA ALA A 143 -15.64 22.09 -20.39
C ALA A 143 -15.26 22.94 -21.62
N ALA A 144 -13.96 23.00 -21.95
CA ALA A 144 -13.48 23.68 -23.14
C ALA A 144 -13.82 22.95 -24.45
N GLN A 145 -13.83 21.61 -24.47
CA GLN A 145 -14.23 20.82 -25.63
C GLN A 145 -15.72 21.04 -25.95
N HIS A 146 -16.60 20.87 -24.95
CA HIS A 146 -18.04 21.13 -25.07
C HIS A 146 -18.33 22.59 -25.46
N LEU A 147 -17.60 23.55 -24.89
CA LEU A 147 -17.74 24.97 -25.23
C LEU A 147 -17.30 25.28 -26.66
N ALA A 148 -16.26 24.63 -27.19
CA ALA A 148 -15.84 24.80 -28.57
C ALA A 148 -16.93 24.38 -29.56
N VAL A 149 -17.58 23.22 -29.31
CA VAL A 149 -18.73 22.73 -30.11
C VAL A 149 -19.94 23.65 -29.95
N ALA A 150 -20.23 24.13 -28.73
CA ALA A 150 -21.31 25.09 -28.51
C ALA A 150 -21.08 26.41 -29.28
N ARG A 151 -19.84 26.93 -29.28
CA ARG A 151 -19.48 28.14 -30.03
C ARG A 151 -19.59 27.97 -31.54
N GLU A 152 -19.20 26.80 -32.06
CA GLU A 152 -19.38 26.44 -33.48
C GLU A 152 -20.86 26.42 -33.89
N LEU A 153 -21.72 25.79 -33.09
CA LEU A 153 -23.15 25.60 -33.42
C LEU A 153 -24.03 26.83 -33.14
N LEU A 154 -23.61 27.72 -32.22
CA LEU A 154 -24.37 28.92 -31.85
C LEU A 154 -23.87 30.20 -32.54
N GLY A 155 -22.61 30.23 -32.99
CA GLY A 155 -21.98 31.42 -33.60
C GLY A 155 -21.55 32.51 -32.61
N GLY A 156 -21.59 32.23 -31.30
CA GLY A 156 -21.29 33.18 -30.21
C GLY A 156 -22.45 33.31 -29.22
N GLY A 157 -22.45 34.38 -28.43
CA GLY A 157 -23.49 34.73 -27.47
C GLY A 157 -22.98 34.88 -26.04
N SER A 158 -23.66 35.72 -25.26
CA SER A 158 -23.20 36.17 -23.93
C SER A 158 -22.87 35.04 -22.95
N ASP A 159 -23.53 33.89 -23.03
CA ASP A 159 -23.26 32.73 -22.17
C ASP A 159 -22.03 31.92 -22.62
N VAL A 160 -21.77 31.87 -23.93
CA VAL A 160 -20.53 31.29 -24.51
C VAL A 160 -19.34 32.16 -24.10
N GLU A 161 -19.46 33.47 -24.28
CA GLU A 161 -18.43 34.46 -23.93
C GLU A 161 -18.16 34.50 -22.42
N ARG A 162 -19.22 34.42 -21.59
CA ARG A 162 -19.14 34.31 -20.13
C ARG A 162 -18.36 33.06 -19.71
N LEU A 163 -18.70 31.90 -20.26
CA LEU A 163 -18.03 30.64 -19.88
C LEU A 163 -16.61 30.55 -20.43
N GLU A 164 -16.32 31.09 -21.62
CA GLU A 164 -14.96 31.20 -22.16
C GLU A 164 -14.07 32.05 -21.25
N GLY A 165 -14.57 33.22 -20.82
CA GLY A 165 -13.87 34.09 -19.87
C GLY A 165 -13.65 33.45 -18.48
N LEU A 166 -14.54 32.57 -18.03
CA LEU A 166 -14.37 31.81 -16.79
C LEU A 166 -13.32 30.69 -16.93
N LEU A 167 -13.33 29.95 -18.04
CA LEU A 167 -12.36 28.88 -18.32
C LEU A 167 -10.94 29.41 -18.53
N VAL A 168 -10.79 30.55 -19.21
CA VAL A 168 -9.50 31.23 -19.38
C VAL A 168 -8.93 31.65 -18.03
N LYS A 169 -9.76 32.22 -17.14
CA LYS A 169 -9.34 32.59 -15.77
C LYS A 169 -8.97 31.39 -14.92
N ALA A 170 -9.76 30.30 -14.98
CA ALA A 170 -9.48 29.09 -14.23
C ALA A 170 -8.14 28.45 -14.65
N ARG A 171 -7.92 28.24 -15.95
CA ARG A 171 -6.64 27.70 -16.48
C ARG A 171 -5.44 28.61 -16.19
N ALA A 172 -5.64 29.93 -16.13
CA ALA A 172 -4.59 30.86 -15.73
C ALA A 172 -4.19 30.73 -14.25
N ALA A 173 -5.11 30.28 -13.39
CA ALA A 173 -4.82 29.97 -11.98
C ALA A 173 -4.19 28.57 -11.78
N THR A 174 -4.45 27.61 -12.68
CA THR A 174 -3.83 26.26 -12.62
C THR A 174 -2.37 26.26 -13.09
N ARG A 175 -2.03 26.99 -14.17
CA ARG A 175 -0.67 27.00 -14.75
C ARG A 175 0.50 27.20 -13.77
N PRO A 176 0.42 28.07 -12.75
CA PRO A 176 1.46 28.20 -11.74
C PRO A 176 1.67 26.91 -10.94
N VAL A 177 0.59 26.19 -10.60
CA VAL A 177 0.63 24.91 -9.87
C VAL A 177 1.34 23.85 -10.71
N ASP A 178 0.98 23.70 -11.99
CA ASP A 178 1.63 22.77 -12.90
C ASP A 178 3.14 23.04 -13.00
N ALA A 179 3.51 24.32 -13.19
CA ALA A 179 4.90 24.73 -13.30
C ALA A 179 5.70 24.55 -12.00
N TRP A 180 5.08 24.74 -10.82
CA TRP A 180 5.73 24.48 -9.54
C TRP A 180 5.86 22.97 -9.24
N LEU A 181 4.92 22.13 -9.68
CA LEU A 181 5.04 20.68 -9.58
C LEU A 181 6.22 20.14 -10.43
N ASP A 182 6.34 20.59 -11.68
CA ASP A 182 7.48 20.24 -12.54
C ASP A 182 8.82 20.69 -11.94
N GLN A 183 8.86 21.92 -11.41
CA GLN A 183 10.05 22.46 -10.74
C GLN A 183 10.39 21.70 -9.45
N ALA A 184 9.39 21.31 -8.65
CA ALA A 184 9.59 20.54 -7.42
C ALA A 184 10.15 19.14 -7.72
N ALA A 185 9.59 18.45 -8.72
CA ALA A 185 10.09 17.15 -9.17
C ALA A 185 11.53 17.24 -9.71
N ALA A 186 11.84 18.28 -10.49
CA ALA A 186 13.20 18.53 -10.99
C ALA A 186 14.19 18.94 -9.88
N ALA A 187 13.74 19.63 -8.84
CA ALA A 187 14.54 19.93 -7.65
C ALA A 187 14.83 18.67 -6.82
N PHE A 188 13.81 17.83 -6.60
CA PHE A 188 13.93 16.57 -5.87
C PHE A 188 14.88 15.59 -6.57
N ALA A 189 14.70 15.40 -7.88
CA ALA A 189 15.59 14.56 -8.70
C ALA A 189 17.04 15.07 -8.74
N ALA A 190 17.26 16.37 -8.50
CA ALA A 190 18.58 16.98 -8.38
C ALA A 190 19.10 17.11 -6.93
N GLY A 191 18.43 16.47 -5.95
CA GLY A 191 18.83 16.48 -4.54
C GLY A 191 18.63 17.81 -3.81
N ARG A 192 17.95 18.80 -4.40
CA ARG A 192 17.65 20.09 -3.77
C ARG A 192 16.35 19.99 -2.99
N LEU A 193 16.46 19.55 -1.74
CA LEU A 193 15.32 19.30 -0.85
C LEU A 193 14.80 20.60 -0.20
N ASP A 194 15.72 21.51 0.14
CA ASP A 194 15.51 22.77 0.85
C ASP A 194 15.86 24.03 0.01
N GLY A 195 15.61 25.21 0.57
CA GLY A 195 15.83 26.51 -0.09
C GLY A 195 14.64 27.00 -0.93
N PRO A 196 14.67 28.26 -1.40
CA PRO A 196 13.50 28.94 -2.01
C PRO A 196 13.03 28.30 -3.34
N ASP A 197 13.90 27.54 -4.00
CA ASP A 197 13.63 26.78 -5.23
C ASP A 197 13.91 25.27 -5.03
N GLY A 198 13.86 24.81 -3.78
CA GLY A 198 13.95 23.41 -3.38
C GLY A 198 12.61 22.70 -3.45
N ALA A 199 12.65 21.37 -3.51
CA ALA A 199 11.47 20.52 -3.65
C ALA A 199 10.43 20.76 -2.55
N GLY A 200 10.85 20.85 -1.27
CA GLY A 200 9.95 21.06 -0.14
C GLY A 200 9.13 22.35 -0.28
N PRO A 201 9.76 23.53 -0.37
CA PRO A 201 9.04 24.80 -0.50
C PRO A 201 8.24 24.94 -1.81
N LEU A 202 8.66 24.29 -2.90
CA LEU A 202 7.85 24.25 -4.13
C LEU A 202 6.58 23.40 -3.97
N TYR A 203 6.65 22.23 -3.31
CA TYR A 203 5.47 21.46 -2.94
C TYR A 203 4.58 22.20 -1.92
N GLN A 204 5.16 22.97 -0.99
CA GLN A 204 4.38 23.84 -0.10
C GLN A 204 3.59 24.91 -0.88
N ARG A 205 4.20 25.63 -1.84
CA ARG A 205 3.49 26.59 -2.71
C ARG A 205 2.34 25.96 -3.51
N VAL A 206 2.50 24.71 -3.95
CA VAL A 206 1.42 23.96 -4.59
C VAL A 206 0.27 23.71 -3.59
N LEU A 207 0.57 23.34 -2.35
CA LEU A 207 -0.44 23.11 -1.30
C LEU A 207 -1.08 24.40 -0.77
N GLU A 208 -0.42 25.55 -0.89
CA GLU A 208 -1.01 26.87 -0.64
C GLU A 208 -2.04 27.27 -1.71
N ALA A 209 -1.82 26.88 -2.97
CA ALA A 209 -2.71 27.15 -4.10
C ALA A 209 -3.83 26.10 -4.27
N ASP A 210 -3.50 24.82 -4.03
CA ASP A 210 -4.40 23.66 -4.03
C ASP A 210 -4.13 22.79 -2.79
N PRO A 211 -4.81 23.05 -1.66
CA PRO A 211 -4.68 22.22 -0.45
C PRO A 211 -5.06 20.75 -0.65
N GLY A 212 -5.79 20.42 -1.72
CA GLY A 212 -6.20 19.05 -2.08
C GLY A 212 -5.11 18.24 -2.81
N ASN A 213 -4.01 18.86 -3.22
CA ASN A 213 -3.08 18.28 -4.18
C ASN A 213 -2.34 17.03 -3.66
N ALA A 214 -2.81 15.84 -4.05
CA ALA A 214 -2.23 14.58 -3.61
C ALA A 214 -0.76 14.39 -4.03
N VAL A 215 -0.38 14.90 -5.22
CA VAL A 215 1.00 14.81 -5.74
C VAL A 215 1.96 15.63 -4.89
N ALA A 216 1.58 16.86 -4.53
CA ALA A 216 2.42 17.70 -3.68
C ALA A 216 2.50 17.20 -2.23
N ARG A 217 1.43 16.61 -1.67
CA ARG A 217 1.50 15.94 -0.35
C ARG A 217 2.52 14.80 -0.38
N HIS A 218 2.39 13.88 -1.33
CA HIS A 218 3.31 12.75 -1.49
C HIS A 218 4.75 13.20 -1.75
N GLY A 219 4.96 14.22 -2.60
CA GLY A 219 6.28 14.79 -2.85
C GLY A 219 6.91 15.42 -1.60
N LEU A 220 6.10 16.09 -0.77
CA LEU A 220 6.55 16.63 0.51
C LEU A 220 6.90 15.52 1.51
N ASP A 221 6.12 14.44 1.59
CA ASP A 221 6.41 13.27 2.41
C ASP A 221 7.71 12.56 1.96
N GLN A 222 7.95 12.48 0.64
CA GLN A 222 9.21 11.96 0.09
C GLN A 222 10.41 12.84 0.45
N VAL A 223 10.28 14.18 0.38
CA VAL A 223 11.30 15.13 0.86
C VAL A 223 11.59 14.89 2.34
N GLY A 224 10.56 14.76 3.18
CA GLY A 224 10.70 14.46 4.60
C GLY A 224 11.44 13.16 4.87
N ALA A 225 11.05 12.08 4.20
CA ALA A 225 11.70 10.78 4.31
C ALA A 225 13.18 10.81 3.87
N THR A 226 13.53 11.58 2.84
CA THR A 226 14.93 11.74 2.42
C THR A 226 15.78 12.50 3.43
N LEU A 227 15.27 13.59 4.03
CA LEU A 227 15.96 14.33 5.09
C LEU A 227 16.11 13.48 6.37
N ALA A 228 15.06 12.74 6.74
CA ALA A 228 15.11 11.81 7.88
C ALA A 228 16.16 10.69 7.66
N ALA A 229 16.26 10.15 6.45
CA ALA A 229 17.28 9.17 6.09
C ALA A 229 18.71 9.75 6.10
N GLN A 230 18.90 11.00 5.66
CA GLN A 230 20.18 11.72 5.73
C GLN A 230 20.61 11.95 7.18
N ALA A 231 19.71 12.47 8.03
CA ALA A 231 19.97 12.63 9.47
C ALA A 231 20.32 11.29 10.15
N ARG A 232 19.62 10.19 9.82
CA ARG A 232 19.95 8.83 10.31
C ARG A 232 21.34 8.36 9.87
N ALA A 233 21.74 8.63 8.63
CA ALA A 233 23.07 8.27 8.12
C ALA A 233 24.18 9.08 8.80
N ALA A 234 23.97 10.39 9.02
CA ALA A 234 24.90 11.25 9.75
C ALA A 234 25.05 10.82 11.22
N LEU A 235 23.96 10.53 11.92
CA LEU A 235 23.99 9.95 13.28
C LEU A 235 24.75 8.62 13.32
N ALA A 236 24.51 7.72 12.37
CA ALA A 236 25.22 6.43 12.29
C ALA A 236 26.73 6.58 11.97
N ALA A 237 27.13 7.68 11.34
CA ALA A 237 28.54 8.04 11.12
C ALA A 237 29.17 8.84 12.29
N GLY A 238 28.38 9.22 13.30
CA GLY A 238 28.82 10.07 14.41
C GLY A 238 28.89 11.58 14.10
N ASP A 239 28.43 12.01 12.92
CA ASP A 239 28.38 13.43 12.54
C ASP A 239 27.10 14.09 13.08
N THR A 240 27.18 14.52 14.34
CA THR A 240 26.10 15.25 15.01
C THR A 240 25.85 16.65 14.45
N ALA A 241 26.81 17.25 13.74
CA ALA A 241 26.65 18.59 13.17
C ALA A 241 25.82 18.57 11.88
N THR A 242 26.10 17.62 10.98
CA THR A 242 25.27 17.38 9.80
C THR A 242 23.88 16.87 10.21
N ALA A 243 23.81 15.91 11.15
CA ALA A 243 22.54 15.40 11.66
C ALA A 243 21.64 16.50 12.28
N ALA A 244 22.21 17.46 13.00
CA ALA A 244 21.49 18.62 13.53
C ALA A 244 20.93 19.50 12.41
N THR A 245 21.76 19.79 11.40
CA THR A 245 21.38 20.62 10.25
C THR A 245 20.21 20.01 9.46
N ASP A 246 20.25 18.70 9.22
CA ASP A 246 19.17 17.99 8.51
C ASP A 246 17.90 17.84 9.36
N LEU A 247 18.03 17.77 10.70
CA LEU A 247 16.91 17.81 11.62
C LEU A 247 16.20 19.16 11.67
N ASP A 248 16.95 20.26 11.62
CA ASP A 248 16.38 21.61 11.56
C ASP A 248 15.70 21.89 10.21
N ARG A 249 16.29 21.42 9.09
CA ARG A 249 15.64 21.41 7.76
C ARG A 249 14.32 20.66 7.78
N LEU A 250 14.32 19.43 8.29
CA LEU A 250 13.14 18.58 8.38
C LEU A 250 12.06 19.22 9.27
N ALA A 251 12.45 19.84 10.39
CA ALA A 251 11.55 20.54 11.29
C ALA A 251 10.96 21.82 10.70
N ALA A 252 11.71 22.55 9.86
CA ALA A 252 11.22 23.75 9.18
C ALA A 252 10.24 23.42 8.04
N LEU A 253 10.46 22.34 7.30
CA LEU A 253 9.60 21.92 6.19
C LEU A 253 8.37 21.12 6.65
N LEU A 254 8.53 20.27 7.68
CA LEU A 254 7.52 19.33 8.16
C LEU A 254 7.53 19.24 9.71
N PRO A 255 7.00 20.25 10.43
CA PRO A 255 7.00 20.26 11.91
C PRO A 255 6.36 19.04 12.58
N GLY A 256 5.43 18.36 11.87
CA GLY A 256 4.73 17.17 12.33
C GLY A 256 5.27 15.82 11.80
N HIS A 257 6.45 15.78 11.18
CA HIS A 257 7.00 14.53 10.63
C HIS A 257 7.27 13.48 11.73
N ALA A 258 6.80 12.25 11.51
CA ALA A 258 6.74 11.23 12.57
C ALA A 258 8.11 10.83 13.17
N GLU A 259 9.20 10.90 12.39
CA GLU A 259 10.53 10.55 12.91
C GLU A 259 11.19 11.66 13.74
N LEU A 260 10.74 12.93 13.67
CA LEU A 260 11.38 14.07 14.33
C LEU A 260 11.65 13.87 15.84
N PRO A 261 10.72 13.35 16.67
CA PRO A 261 10.98 13.16 18.10
C PRO A 261 12.08 12.12 18.37
N ALA A 262 12.10 11.03 17.61
CA ALA A 262 13.08 9.96 17.75
C ALA A 262 14.48 10.41 17.31
N LEU A 263 14.56 11.15 16.20
CA LEU A 263 15.82 11.68 15.68
C LEU A 263 16.40 12.78 16.59
N ARG A 264 15.56 13.65 17.17
CA ARG A 264 15.99 14.62 18.19
C ARG A 264 16.50 13.94 19.47
N ALA A 265 15.86 12.84 19.88
CA ALA A 265 16.35 12.05 21.02
C ALA A 265 17.69 11.36 20.73
N ALA A 266 17.93 10.93 19.49
CA ALA A 266 19.21 10.35 19.06
C ALA A 266 20.32 11.39 18.80
N LEU A 267 19.96 12.66 18.54
CA LEU A 267 20.88 13.79 18.40
C LEU A 267 21.33 14.36 19.76
N ALA A 268 20.58 14.12 20.84
CA ALA A 268 20.90 14.65 22.15
C ALA A 268 22.34 14.29 22.58
N PRO A 269 23.10 15.22 23.20
CA PRO A 269 24.40 14.88 23.76
C PRO A 269 24.27 13.74 24.77
N ALA A 270 25.35 12.94 24.89
CA ALA A 270 25.36 11.64 25.56
C ALA A 270 24.46 11.60 26.81
N SER A 271 23.46 10.71 26.76
CA SER A 271 22.27 10.70 27.64
C SER A 271 22.55 11.00 29.11
N PRO A 272 21.63 11.63 29.86
CA PRO A 272 21.82 11.97 31.28
C PRO A 272 22.07 10.77 32.21
N ALA A 273 21.87 9.53 31.73
CA ALA A 273 22.36 8.33 32.39
C ALA A 273 23.90 8.23 32.43
N ALA A 274 24.58 8.62 31.34
CA ALA A 274 26.05 8.67 31.27
C ALA A 274 26.62 9.76 32.20
N ASP A 275 25.98 10.93 32.27
CA ASP A 275 26.29 11.95 33.30
C ASP A 275 26.16 11.37 34.71
N GLY A 276 25.09 10.64 34.99
CA GLY A 276 24.85 9.96 36.26
C GLY A 276 25.91 8.91 36.59
N ASP A 277 26.26 8.05 35.64
CA ASP A 277 27.29 7.02 35.80
C ASP A 277 28.69 7.63 36.01
N ALA A 278 29.03 8.70 35.28
CA ALA A 278 30.27 9.44 35.49
C ALA A 278 30.32 10.10 36.88
N GLN A 279 29.23 10.75 37.31
CA GLN A 279 29.11 11.35 38.66
C GLN A 279 29.18 10.29 39.76
N HIS A 280 28.60 9.11 39.56
CA HIS A 280 28.65 8.00 40.50
C HIS A 280 30.07 7.40 40.58
N ALA A 281 30.76 7.25 39.44
CA ALA A 281 32.17 6.83 39.40
C ALA A 281 33.09 7.84 40.12
N VAL A 282 32.88 9.15 39.97
CA VAL A 282 33.60 10.18 40.74
C VAL A 282 33.36 10.04 42.24
N GLN A 283 32.11 9.84 42.68
CA GLN A 283 31.79 9.66 44.11
C GLN A 283 32.46 8.42 44.70
N ASN A 284 32.46 7.29 43.98
CA ASN A 284 33.15 6.07 44.41
C ASN A 284 34.68 6.25 44.45
N GLY A 285 35.26 7.01 43.52
CA GLY A 285 36.69 7.37 43.55
C GLY A 285 37.07 8.23 44.77
N LEU A 286 36.24 9.22 45.11
CA LEU A 286 36.42 10.05 46.31
C LEU A 286 36.28 9.23 47.61
N ALA A 287 35.31 8.31 47.67
CA ALA A 287 35.15 7.40 48.80
C ALA A 287 36.34 6.43 48.93
N ALA A 288 36.89 5.95 47.81
CA ALA A 288 38.10 5.12 47.80
C ALA A 288 39.34 5.88 48.29
N LEU A 289 39.51 7.16 47.88
CA LEU A 289 40.56 8.04 48.44
C LEU A 289 40.43 8.21 49.96
N GLN A 290 39.24 8.53 50.45
CA GLN A 290 38.98 8.70 51.89
C GLN A 290 39.23 7.42 52.69
N ALA A 291 39.01 6.25 52.08
CA ALA A 291 39.34 4.94 52.65
C ALA A 291 40.82 4.52 52.46
N GLY A 292 41.68 5.37 51.89
CA GLY A 292 43.09 5.05 51.61
C GLY A 292 43.33 4.03 50.48
N ARG A 293 42.28 3.64 49.74
CA ARG A 293 42.34 2.65 48.65
C ARG A 293 42.67 3.34 47.34
N ILE A 294 43.96 3.60 47.12
CA ILE A 294 44.45 4.33 45.94
C ILE A 294 44.55 3.42 44.70
N ASP A 295 45.28 2.32 44.84
CA ASP A 295 45.54 1.30 43.81
C ASP A 295 44.51 0.15 43.84
N GLY A 296 44.46 -0.64 42.76
CA GLY A 296 43.56 -1.80 42.59
C GLY A 296 42.28 -1.49 41.80
N ASP A 297 41.52 -2.53 41.45
CA ASP A 297 40.34 -2.42 40.57
C ASP A 297 39.16 -1.64 41.21
N ASP A 298 39.01 -1.75 42.54
CA ASP A 298 38.10 -0.91 43.34
C ASP A 298 38.77 0.37 43.88
N GLY A 299 40.02 0.64 43.48
CA GLY A 299 40.81 1.77 43.93
C GLY A 299 40.38 3.10 43.30
N ALA A 300 40.70 4.21 43.96
CA ALA A 300 40.39 5.56 43.50
C ALA A 300 40.83 5.81 42.05
N LEU A 301 42.02 5.32 41.69
CA LEU A 301 42.57 5.44 40.35
C LEU A 301 41.69 4.79 39.28
N ALA A 302 41.14 3.61 39.55
CA ALA A 302 40.27 2.89 38.63
C ALA A 302 38.92 3.62 38.46
N TRP A 303 38.32 4.08 39.56
CA TRP A 303 37.06 4.82 39.55
C TRP A 303 37.15 6.16 38.78
N PHE A 304 38.18 6.99 39.01
CA PHE A 304 38.34 8.23 38.26
C PHE A 304 38.69 8.00 36.78
N ARG A 305 39.46 6.96 36.45
CA ARG A 305 39.67 6.55 35.05
C ARG A 305 38.37 6.09 34.39
N ARG A 306 37.49 5.40 35.12
CA ARG A 306 36.18 4.97 34.63
C ARG A 306 35.26 6.16 34.37
N ALA A 307 35.26 7.18 35.22
CA ALA A 307 34.55 8.43 34.97
C ALA A 307 35.05 9.13 33.69
N LEU A 308 36.38 9.21 33.51
CA LEU A 308 36.99 9.83 32.31
C LEU A 308 36.83 9.01 31.02
N ALA A 309 36.50 7.73 31.11
CA ALA A 309 36.12 6.91 29.97
C ALA A 309 34.66 7.12 29.53
N ILE A 310 33.83 7.73 30.39
CA ILE A 310 32.44 8.11 30.09
C ILE A 310 32.38 9.57 29.64
N ASP A 311 33.00 10.47 30.41
CA ASP A 311 33.16 11.89 30.10
C ASP A 311 34.65 12.28 30.14
N PRO A 312 35.34 12.36 28.99
CA PRO A 312 36.75 12.77 28.93
C PRO A 312 37.00 14.20 29.42
N ALA A 313 35.98 15.07 29.47
CA ALA A 313 36.08 16.45 29.92
C ALA A 313 35.88 16.62 31.45
N ASN A 314 35.53 15.54 32.17
CA ASN A 314 35.06 15.58 33.55
C ASN A 314 36.07 16.23 34.53
N ALA A 315 35.87 17.51 34.84
CA ALA A 315 36.75 18.26 35.74
C ALA A 315 36.85 17.64 37.16
N PRO A 316 35.75 17.15 37.79
CA PRO A 316 35.83 16.42 39.06
C PRO A 316 36.73 15.17 39.00
N ALA A 317 36.62 14.34 37.96
CA ALA A 317 37.46 13.16 37.82
C ALA A 317 38.95 13.49 37.59
N ARG A 318 39.24 14.54 36.80
CA ARG A 318 40.62 15.05 36.64
C ARG A 318 41.21 15.54 37.97
N ALA A 319 40.43 16.27 38.77
CA ALA A 319 40.84 16.69 40.11
C ALA A 319 41.06 15.50 41.05
N GLY A 320 40.23 14.45 40.96
CA GLY A 320 40.41 13.19 41.67
C GLY A 320 41.74 12.48 41.35
N LEU A 321 42.17 12.47 40.09
CA LEU A 321 43.48 11.94 39.70
C LEU A 321 44.66 12.76 40.24
N ALA A 322 44.52 14.09 40.35
CA ALA A 322 45.53 14.92 41.01
C ALA A 322 45.62 14.62 42.52
N GLN A 323 44.49 14.36 43.18
CA GLN A 323 44.46 13.93 44.59
C GLN A 323 45.08 12.53 44.79
N VAL A 324 44.87 11.59 43.84
CA VAL A 324 45.58 10.29 43.79
C VAL A 324 47.09 10.50 43.71
N ALA A 325 47.56 11.37 42.81
CA ALA A 325 48.99 11.67 42.68
C ALA A 325 49.57 12.24 43.98
N GLN A 326 48.88 13.20 44.61
CA GLN A 326 49.31 13.80 45.88
C GLN A 326 49.36 12.78 47.02
N ALA A 327 48.40 11.86 47.08
CA ALA A 327 48.38 10.82 48.10
C ALA A 327 49.56 9.82 47.95
N TRP A 328 49.97 9.47 46.73
CA TRP A 328 51.21 8.71 46.50
C TRP A 328 52.48 9.52 46.85
N ILE A 329 52.51 10.84 46.61
CA ILE A 329 53.66 11.69 47.00
C ILE A 329 53.83 11.69 48.53
N VAL A 330 52.75 11.84 49.29
CA VAL A 330 52.78 11.76 50.77
C VAL A 330 53.22 10.37 51.25
N GLN A 331 52.79 9.28 50.58
CA GLN A 331 53.29 7.94 50.87
C GLN A 331 54.80 7.78 50.54
N ALA A 332 55.29 8.44 49.48
CA ALA A 332 56.69 8.42 49.13
C ALA A 332 57.56 9.18 50.16
N GLU A 333 57.09 10.32 50.67
CA GLU A 333 57.77 11.04 51.75
C GLU A 333 57.84 10.22 53.04
N ALA A 334 56.74 9.53 53.40
CA ALA A 334 56.74 8.60 54.54
C ALA A 334 57.73 7.43 54.34
N ALA A 335 57.86 6.92 53.11
CA ALA A 335 58.85 5.90 52.77
C ALA A 335 60.30 6.44 52.82
N LEU A 336 60.54 7.69 52.39
CA LEU A 336 61.85 8.36 52.54
C LEU A 336 62.24 8.51 54.02
N ASP A 337 61.31 8.93 54.88
CA ASP A 337 61.57 9.11 56.31
C ASP A 337 61.69 7.77 57.06
N ALA A 338 61.13 6.68 56.52
CA ALA A 338 61.41 5.31 56.92
C ALA A 338 62.73 4.74 56.32
N GLY A 339 63.36 5.46 55.38
CA GLY A 339 64.61 5.09 54.72
C GLY A 339 64.48 4.25 53.43
N ASP A 340 63.27 3.81 53.08
CA ASP A 340 63.00 3.03 51.85
C ASP A 340 62.88 3.95 50.62
N ARG A 341 64.05 4.30 50.10
CA ARG A 341 64.22 5.06 48.85
C ARG A 341 63.68 4.33 47.62
N ALA A 342 63.59 2.99 47.63
CA ALA A 342 63.13 2.21 46.48
C ALA A 342 61.59 2.27 46.37
N GLN A 343 60.89 2.09 47.49
CA GLN A 343 59.44 2.30 47.56
C GLN A 343 59.08 3.76 47.26
N ALA A 344 59.82 4.72 47.81
CA ALA A 344 59.62 6.14 47.52
C ALA A 344 59.75 6.47 46.03
N GLY A 345 60.82 6.00 45.37
CA GLY A 345 61.02 6.21 43.93
C GLY A 345 59.86 5.67 43.09
N ALA A 346 59.44 4.42 43.35
CA ALA A 346 58.33 3.79 42.62
C ALA A 346 56.98 4.52 42.80
N LEU A 347 56.74 5.14 43.96
CA LEU A 347 55.54 5.95 44.21
C LEU A 347 55.58 7.31 43.48
N LEU A 348 56.74 7.98 43.45
CA LEU A 348 56.91 9.24 42.73
C LEU A 348 56.85 9.05 41.20
N GLU A 349 57.32 7.92 40.68
CA GLU A 349 57.12 7.56 39.26
C GLU A 349 55.63 7.39 38.92
N ARG A 350 54.85 6.71 39.78
CA ARG A 350 53.39 6.59 39.58
C ARG A 350 52.69 7.95 39.59
N ALA A 351 52.98 8.80 40.57
CA ALA A 351 52.43 10.15 40.66
C ALA A 351 52.71 10.99 39.40
N ALA A 352 53.91 10.87 38.83
CA ALA A 352 54.29 11.53 37.59
C ALA A 352 53.46 11.12 36.37
N THR A 353 52.86 9.91 36.35
CA THR A 353 51.98 9.49 35.25
C THR A 353 50.61 10.18 35.25
N LEU A 354 50.25 10.86 36.35
CA LEU A 354 48.97 11.55 36.52
C LEU A 354 49.12 13.08 36.62
N ALA A 355 50.16 13.55 37.30
CA ALA A 355 50.43 14.97 37.52
C ALA A 355 51.95 15.26 37.37
N PRO A 356 52.50 15.25 36.14
CA PRO A 356 53.93 15.44 35.91
C PRO A 356 54.45 16.81 36.36
N ASP A 357 53.60 17.83 36.28
CA ASP A 357 53.93 19.24 36.55
C ASP A 357 53.62 19.68 38.01
N ALA A 358 53.32 18.74 38.92
CA ALA A 358 53.01 19.05 40.31
C ALA A 358 54.25 19.58 41.07
N PRO A 359 54.17 20.72 41.78
CA PRO A 359 55.32 21.27 42.52
C PRO A 359 55.77 20.37 43.68
N GLU A 360 54.83 19.66 44.33
CA GLU A 360 55.13 18.69 45.39
C GLU A 360 55.93 17.50 44.86
N LEU A 361 55.66 17.06 43.63
CA LEU A 361 56.38 15.97 42.96
C LEU A 361 57.85 16.35 42.69
N ALA A 362 58.11 17.59 42.31
CA ALA A 362 59.47 18.09 42.13
C ALA A 362 60.24 18.11 43.47
N ALA A 363 59.64 18.69 44.51
CA ALA A 363 60.27 18.75 45.84
C ALA A 363 60.55 17.36 46.43
N ALA A 364 59.62 16.40 46.30
CA ALA A 364 59.82 15.03 46.77
C ALA A 364 60.90 14.27 45.97
N ARG A 365 61.06 14.54 44.66
CA ARG A 365 62.14 14.01 43.83
C ARG A 365 63.51 14.55 44.25
N ASP A 366 63.62 15.84 44.55
CA ASP A 366 64.86 16.44 45.04
C ASP A 366 65.22 15.92 46.44
N ARG A 367 64.21 15.67 47.30
CA ARG A 367 64.38 14.98 48.60
C ARG A 367 64.87 13.54 48.44
N LEU A 368 64.37 12.79 47.45
CA LEU A 368 64.87 11.44 47.12
C LEU A 368 66.31 11.48 46.57
N GLN A 369 66.64 12.43 45.70
CA GLN A 369 68.00 12.59 45.17
C GLN A 369 69.00 12.94 46.28
N THR A 370 68.68 13.93 47.12
CA THR A 370 69.53 14.32 48.25
C THR A 370 69.65 13.21 49.30
N ALA A 371 68.57 12.50 49.63
CA ALA A 371 68.63 11.33 50.51
C ALA A 371 69.47 10.18 49.93
N THR A 372 69.55 10.05 48.60
CA THR A 372 70.42 9.08 47.93
C THR A 372 71.88 9.54 47.99
N ALA A 373 72.17 10.78 47.60
CA ALA A 373 73.52 11.37 47.62
C ALA A 373 74.13 11.53 49.03
N ALA A 374 73.30 11.67 50.07
CA ALA A 374 73.73 11.71 51.46
C ALA A 374 74.20 10.34 52.00
N THR A 375 74.12 9.26 51.21
CA THR A 375 74.69 7.95 51.55
C THR A 375 76.19 7.95 51.21
N PRO A 376 77.11 7.90 52.20
CA PRO A 376 78.54 7.92 51.90
C PRO A 376 78.96 6.64 51.18
N ALA A 377 79.82 6.76 50.17
CA ALA A 377 80.44 5.60 49.53
C ALA A 377 81.33 4.86 50.55
N ALA A 378 80.99 3.61 50.87
CA ALA A 378 81.79 2.77 51.75
C ALA A 378 83.10 2.37 51.05
N ALA A 379 84.20 3.02 51.44
CA ALA A 379 85.56 2.72 50.97
C ALA A 379 86.17 1.48 51.71
N PRO A 380 87.21 0.82 51.15
CA PRO A 380 87.38 -0.63 51.39
C PRO A 380 88.52 -1.07 52.36
N ALA A 381 88.27 -2.23 53.01
CA ALA A 381 89.24 -3.27 53.44
C ALA A 381 90.24 -2.90 54.60
N PRO A 382 90.74 -3.86 55.42
CA PRO A 382 91.46 -5.09 55.00
C PRO A 382 91.20 -6.42 55.78
N SER A 383 91.77 -7.50 55.23
CA SER A 383 92.24 -8.81 55.79
C SER A 383 91.99 -9.18 57.28
N GLY A 384 91.71 -10.44 57.67
CA GLY A 384 91.94 -11.75 57.03
C GLY A 384 91.31 -12.97 57.75
N PRO A 385 91.74 -14.23 57.47
CA PRO A 385 90.88 -15.45 57.52
C PRO A 385 91.33 -16.50 58.59
N PRO A 386 90.81 -17.78 58.65
CA PRO A 386 89.81 -18.45 57.80
C PRO A 386 88.72 -19.31 58.50
N SER A 387 87.65 -19.62 57.76
CA SER A 387 87.16 -21.01 57.55
C SER A 387 86.20 -21.08 56.35
N ALA A 388 86.24 -22.21 55.63
CA ALA A 388 85.48 -22.53 54.41
C ALA A 388 85.32 -24.08 54.35
N PRO A 389 84.73 -24.73 53.31
CA PRO A 389 84.05 -24.21 52.12
C PRO A 389 82.70 -24.89 51.78
N ALA A 390 81.93 -24.33 50.83
CA ALA A 390 81.12 -25.10 49.85
C ALA A 390 80.63 -24.21 48.68
N ALA A 391 80.77 -24.71 47.46
CA ALA A 391 80.29 -24.17 46.17
C ALA A 391 80.22 -25.36 45.17
N PRO A 392 79.54 -25.31 43.99
CA PRO A 392 79.19 -24.12 43.19
C PRO A 392 77.74 -24.09 42.64
N ALA A 393 77.46 -23.11 41.75
CA ALA A 393 76.18 -22.88 41.05
C ALA A 393 76.00 -23.74 39.78
N PRO A 394 74.92 -23.55 39.00
CA PRO A 394 75.03 -22.68 37.81
C PRO A 394 73.79 -21.77 37.58
N ALA A 395 73.67 -21.14 36.40
CA ALA A 395 72.66 -20.12 36.10
C ALA A 395 72.10 -20.15 34.65
N ALA A 396 70.94 -19.52 34.46
CA ALA A 396 70.38 -19.03 33.18
C ALA A 396 69.77 -20.11 32.21
N PRO A 397 69.17 -19.76 31.04
CA PRO A 397 67.72 -19.95 30.81
C PRO A 397 67.43 -20.67 29.45
N PRO A 398 66.46 -20.24 28.62
CA PRO A 398 64.98 -20.33 28.73
C PRO A 398 64.39 -21.45 27.82
N VAL A 399 63.09 -21.75 27.93
CA VAL A 399 62.33 -22.46 26.86
C VAL A 399 60.82 -22.14 26.86
N SER A 400 60.25 -22.02 25.66
CA SER A 400 58.88 -22.41 25.32
C SER A 400 58.98 -23.52 24.26
N PRO A 401 58.04 -24.49 24.20
CA PRO A 401 57.16 -24.49 23.02
C PRO A 401 55.73 -25.05 23.26
N ALA A 402 54.83 -24.73 22.33
CA ALA A 402 53.60 -25.48 22.01
C ALA A 402 53.91 -26.52 20.88
N PRO A 403 52.99 -27.37 20.33
CA PRO A 403 51.51 -27.33 20.39
C PRO A 403 50.80 -28.72 20.41
N ALA A 404 49.58 -28.78 19.85
CA ALA A 404 48.79 -29.93 19.34
C ALA A 404 47.64 -30.49 20.22
N ALA A 405 46.63 -31.06 19.54
CA ALA A 405 45.27 -31.47 20.00
C ALA A 405 44.73 -32.57 19.04
N PRO A 406 43.42 -32.66 18.67
CA PRO A 406 42.15 -32.73 19.43
C PRO A 406 41.72 -34.23 19.49
N PRO A 407 40.51 -34.77 19.15
CA PRO A 407 39.09 -34.32 19.16
C PRO A 407 38.37 -34.85 20.44
N ALA A 408 37.10 -35.32 20.57
CA ALA A 408 35.89 -35.59 19.74
C ALA A 408 34.67 -35.77 20.71
N ASN A 409 33.38 -35.72 20.36
CA ASN A 409 32.63 -35.18 19.20
C ASN A 409 31.15 -34.88 19.66
N LEU A 410 30.35 -34.23 18.81
CA LEU A 410 28.95 -33.79 19.01
C LEU A 410 27.90 -34.93 18.91
N PRO A 411 26.64 -34.69 19.32
CA PRO A 411 25.61 -34.15 18.41
C PRO A 411 25.13 -32.74 18.83
N ALA A 412 24.86 -31.75 17.97
CA ALA A 412 24.09 -31.69 16.71
C ALA A 412 22.56 -31.63 16.92
N ALA A 413 21.78 -30.74 16.29
CA ALA A 413 22.12 -29.49 15.56
C ALA A 413 20.83 -28.65 15.31
N ALA A 414 20.85 -27.32 15.54
CA ALA A 414 19.89 -26.37 14.95
C ALA A 414 20.31 -24.88 15.12
N SER A 415 20.09 -24.09 14.06
CA SER A 415 19.73 -22.67 14.00
C SER A 415 20.39 -21.61 14.92
N THR A 416 21.30 -20.86 14.29
CA THR A 416 21.36 -19.37 14.28
C THR A 416 20.38 -18.56 15.15
N ALA A 417 20.92 -17.71 16.04
CA ALA A 417 20.38 -16.38 16.33
C ALA A 417 21.46 -15.47 16.96
N THR A 418 21.61 -14.25 16.46
CA THR A 418 22.44 -13.21 17.10
C THR A 418 21.65 -12.57 18.24
N ALA A 419 22.06 -12.80 19.48
CA ALA A 419 21.48 -12.11 20.64
C ALA A 419 22.02 -10.68 20.72
N ALA A 420 21.30 -9.72 20.12
CA ALA A 420 21.57 -8.30 20.31
C ALA A 420 21.33 -7.89 21.78
N VAL A 421 22.16 -6.99 22.30
CA VAL A 421 21.96 -6.42 23.64
C VAL A 421 20.82 -5.42 23.58
N SER A 422 19.64 -5.82 24.05
CA SER A 422 18.51 -4.91 24.25
C SER A 422 18.81 -3.87 25.34
N PRO A 423 18.20 -2.68 25.29
CA PRO A 423 18.11 -1.79 26.45
C PRO A 423 17.38 -2.49 27.62
N PRO A 424 17.46 -1.96 28.85
CA PRO A 424 16.65 -2.47 29.96
C PRO A 424 15.17 -2.48 29.58
N ALA A 425 14.58 -3.67 29.60
CA ALA A 425 13.18 -3.89 29.29
C ALA A 425 12.28 -3.09 30.25
N ASP A 426 11.43 -2.23 29.70
CA ASP A 426 10.31 -1.64 30.44
C ASP A 426 9.17 -2.66 30.45
N PRO A 427 8.88 -3.32 31.60
CA PRO A 427 7.90 -4.38 31.64
C PRO A 427 6.48 -3.88 31.36
N ALA A 428 6.19 -2.58 31.51
CA ALA A 428 4.90 -2.00 31.15
C ALA A 428 4.76 -1.84 29.62
N ARG A 429 5.85 -1.46 28.93
CA ARG A 429 5.92 -1.39 27.46
C ARG A 429 5.82 -2.77 26.84
N ASP A 430 6.57 -3.75 27.36
CA ASP A 430 6.57 -5.12 26.84
C ASP A 430 5.21 -5.81 27.06
N ALA A 431 4.57 -5.61 28.22
CA ALA A 431 3.21 -6.07 28.47
C ALA A 431 2.19 -5.43 27.50
N ARG A 432 2.35 -4.13 27.19
CA ARG A 432 1.48 -3.42 26.22
C ARG A 432 1.66 -3.96 24.80
N ILE A 433 2.88 -4.29 24.40
CA ILE A 433 3.16 -4.93 23.10
C ILE A 433 2.56 -6.34 23.05
N ALA A 434 2.69 -7.13 24.11
CA ALA A 434 2.08 -8.45 24.20
C ALA A 434 0.53 -8.39 24.13
N GLU A 435 -0.11 -7.39 24.74
CA GLU A 435 -1.55 -7.13 24.63
C GLU A 435 -1.96 -6.84 23.17
N LEU A 436 -1.22 -5.98 22.47
CA LEU A 436 -1.48 -5.62 21.08
C LEU A 436 -1.30 -6.81 20.13
N LEU A 437 -0.27 -7.63 20.35
CA LEU A 437 -0.04 -8.87 19.60
C LEU A 437 -1.18 -9.87 19.80
N ALA A 438 -1.62 -10.09 21.05
CA ALA A 438 -2.75 -10.97 21.35
C ALA A 438 -4.07 -10.46 20.74
N ARG A 439 -4.29 -9.14 20.71
CA ARG A 439 -5.42 -8.53 20.02
C ARG A 439 -5.32 -8.69 18.50
N ALA A 440 -4.12 -8.58 17.91
CA ALA A 440 -3.92 -8.78 16.47
C ALA A 440 -4.21 -10.24 16.04
N ASP A 441 -3.73 -11.22 16.81
CA ASP A 441 -4.07 -12.64 16.60
C ASP A 441 -5.58 -12.90 16.80
N GLN A 442 -6.24 -12.21 17.74
CA GLN A 442 -7.70 -12.28 17.92
C GLN A 442 -8.47 -11.64 16.75
N ALA A 443 -7.97 -10.51 16.22
CA ALA A 443 -8.53 -9.85 15.03
C ALA A 443 -8.40 -10.75 13.79
N LEU A 444 -7.25 -11.40 13.60
CA LEU A 444 -7.04 -12.45 12.59
C LEU A 444 -8.01 -13.63 12.75
N ALA A 445 -8.20 -14.14 13.96
CA ALA A 445 -9.15 -15.22 14.23
C ALA A 445 -10.62 -14.83 13.96
N GLN A 446 -10.92 -13.52 13.99
CA GLN A 446 -12.22 -12.94 13.57
C GLN A 446 -12.24 -12.54 12.08
N GLY A 447 -11.10 -12.61 11.39
CA GLY A 447 -10.89 -12.21 9.99
C GLY A 447 -10.98 -10.70 9.74
N ARG A 448 -10.61 -9.88 10.73
CA ARG A 448 -10.48 -8.41 10.60
C ARG A 448 -9.04 -8.10 10.19
N ILE A 449 -8.75 -8.16 8.90
CA ILE A 449 -7.38 -8.05 8.38
C ILE A 449 -6.99 -6.57 8.31
N VAL A 450 -7.82 -5.76 7.65
CA VAL A 450 -7.63 -4.30 7.44
C VAL A 450 -8.78 -3.48 8.00
N LEU A 451 -10.03 -3.97 7.92
CA LEU A 451 -11.19 -3.30 8.51
C LEU A 451 -11.62 -3.93 9.87
N PRO A 452 -12.15 -3.15 10.83
CA PRO A 452 -12.25 -1.68 10.85
C PRO A 452 -10.94 -1.02 11.32
N PRO A 453 -10.68 0.25 10.96
CA PRO A 453 -9.43 0.94 11.30
C PRO A 453 -9.21 1.04 12.82
N GLY A 454 -7.99 0.72 13.26
CA GLY A 454 -7.54 0.77 14.66
C GLY A 454 -7.83 -0.48 15.50
N ASP A 455 -8.73 -1.37 15.05
CA ASP A 455 -9.00 -2.69 15.65
C ASP A 455 -8.75 -3.86 14.66
N SER A 456 -8.16 -3.55 13.50
CA SER A 456 -7.71 -4.53 12.50
C SER A 456 -6.40 -5.19 12.92
N ALA A 457 -6.15 -6.41 12.45
CA ALA A 457 -4.88 -7.10 12.72
C ALA A 457 -3.67 -6.32 12.17
N TYR A 458 -3.81 -5.71 10.98
CA TYR A 458 -2.80 -4.87 10.38
C TYR A 458 -2.44 -3.66 11.24
N ASP A 459 -3.43 -2.89 11.72
CA ASP A 459 -3.20 -1.72 12.56
C ASP A 459 -2.64 -2.11 13.93
N LEU A 460 -3.10 -3.23 14.51
CA LEU A 460 -2.62 -3.72 15.80
C LEU A 460 -1.15 -4.14 15.73
N TYR A 461 -0.72 -4.90 14.71
CA TYR A 461 0.71 -5.19 14.50
C TYR A 461 1.52 -3.91 14.19
N ARG A 462 1.00 -2.95 13.40
CA ARG A 462 1.67 -1.67 13.17
C ARG A 462 1.81 -0.83 14.44
N SER A 463 0.82 -0.86 15.33
CA SER A 463 0.88 -0.17 16.63
C SER A 463 1.89 -0.81 17.58
N ALA A 464 2.03 -2.14 17.55
CA ALA A 464 3.11 -2.85 18.24
C ALA A 464 4.50 -2.45 17.69
N LEU A 465 4.65 -2.27 16.38
CA LEU A 465 5.88 -1.72 15.77
C LEU A 465 6.12 -0.24 16.06
N ALA A 466 5.08 0.56 16.29
CA ALA A 466 5.22 1.93 16.76
C ALA A 466 5.72 1.99 18.23
N LEU A 467 5.39 0.99 19.05
CA LEU A 467 5.91 0.85 20.41
C LEU A 467 7.31 0.20 20.45
N ASP A 468 7.62 -0.75 19.58
CA ASP A 468 8.95 -1.35 19.39
C ASP A 468 9.22 -1.62 17.91
N GLY A 469 9.96 -0.70 17.27
CA GLY A 469 10.30 -0.79 15.86
C GLY A 469 11.14 -2.00 15.46
N ASN A 470 11.72 -2.74 16.43
CA ASN A 470 12.47 -3.96 16.20
C ASN A 470 11.73 -5.24 16.62
N ASN A 471 10.43 -5.16 16.92
CA ASN A 471 9.69 -6.29 17.46
C ASN A 471 9.54 -7.43 16.44
N ALA A 472 10.28 -8.52 16.66
CA ALA A 472 10.30 -9.65 15.73
C ALA A 472 8.95 -10.37 15.59
N ALA A 473 8.10 -10.34 16.62
CA ALA A 473 6.76 -10.92 16.56
C ALA A 473 5.82 -10.04 15.72
N ALA A 474 5.83 -8.72 15.92
CA ALA A 474 4.98 -7.80 15.15
C ALA A 474 5.41 -7.71 13.67
N ARG A 475 6.72 -7.74 13.36
CA ARG A 475 7.20 -7.84 11.96
C ARG A 475 6.71 -9.12 11.29
N ARG A 476 6.94 -10.28 11.93
CA ARG A 476 6.47 -11.58 11.41
C ARG A 476 4.95 -11.64 11.30
N GLY A 477 4.21 -10.98 12.19
CA GLY A 477 2.75 -10.87 12.13
C GLY A 477 2.25 -10.19 10.85
N LEU A 478 2.93 -9.11 10.41
CA LEU A 478 2.65 -8.45 9.14
C LEU A 478 3.14 -9.26 7.92
N GLU A 479 4.30 -9.90 8.00
CA GLU A 479 4.84 -10.77 6.94
C GLU A 479 3.95 -12.00 6.68
N ASP A 480 3.44 -12.62 7.75
CA ASP A 480 2.48 -13.74 7.68
C ASP A 480 1.07 -13.32 7.25
N LEU A 481 0.71 -12.03 7.38
CA LEU A 481 -0.68 -11.55 7.34
C LEU A 481 -1.44 -11.98 6.07
N PRO A 482 -0.90 -11.80 4.85
CA PRO A 482 -1.61 -12.20 3.62
C PRO A 482 -1.80 -13.72 3.56
N ARG A 483 -0.80 -14.49 4.01
CA ARG A 483 -0.85 -15.96 4.01
C ARG A 483 -1.91 -16.48 4.98
N ARG A 484 -2.03 -15.88 6.17
CA ARG A 484 -3.05 -16.22 7.18
C ARG A 484 -4.45 -15.80 6.74
N ALA A 485 -4.59 -14.69 6.02
CA ALA A 485 -5.85 -14.26 5.44
C ALA A 485 -6.31 -15.22 4.32
N LEU A 486 -5.40 -15.71 3.48
CA LEU A 486 -5.68 -16.75 2.48
C LEU A 486 -6.04 -18.11 3.13
N ASP A 487 -5.34 -18.55 4.18
CA ASP A 487 -5.72 -19.75 4.96
C ASP A 487 -7.17 -19.64 5.50
N ALA A 488 -7.58 -18.45 5.96
CA ALA A 488 -8.93 -18.17 6.44
C ALA A 488 -9.97 -18.11 5.30
N TYR A 489 -9.60 -17.57 4.14
CA TYR A 489 -10.42 -17.54 2.93
C TYR A 489 -10.74 -18.94 2.40
N ASP A 490 -9.74 -19.80 2.22
CA ASP A 490 -9.95 -21.19 1.76
C ASP A 490 -10.75 -21.98 2.81
N THR A 491 -10.58 -21.68 4.10
CA THR A 491 -11.43 -22.22 5.19
C THR A 491 -12.89 -21.76 5.09
N ALA A 492 -13.15 -20.51 4.71
CA ALA A 492 -14.51 -19.99 4.49
C ALA A 492 -15.17 -20.64 3.25
N LEU A 493 -14.44 -20.77 2.14
CA LEU A 493 -14.88 -21.50 0.96
C LEU A 493 -15.22 -22.96 1.28
N ALA A 494 -14.36 -23.67 2.04
CA ALA A 494 -14.58 -25.06 2.43
C ALA A 494 -15.82 -25.25 3.32
N ARG A 495 -16.21 -24.23 4.09
CA ARG A 495 -17.46 -24.19 4.88
C ARG A 495 -18.68 -23.74 4.07
N GLY A 496 -18.48 -23.26 2.84
CA GLY A 496 -19.54 -22.68 2.00
C GLY A 496 -19.95 -21.25 2.39
N ASP A 497 -19.19 -20.57 3.24
CA ASP A 497 -19.45 -19.18 3.64
C ASP A 497 -18.87 -18.21 2.60
N LEU A 498 -19.60 -18.09 1.49
CA LEU A 498 -19.19 -17.27 0.36
C LEU A 498 -19.28 -15.75 0.65
N ALA A 499 -20.00 -15.36 1.71
CA ALA A 499 -20.03 -13.97 2.18
C ALA A 499 -18.70 -13.64 2.85
N ARG A 500 -18.30 -14.43 3.86
CA ARG A 500 -17.03 -14.25 4.56
C ARG A 500 -15.82 -14.42 3.63
N ALA A 501 -15.89 -15.33 2.67
CA ALA A 501 -14.86 -15.49 1.64
C ALA A 501 -14.75 -14.26 0.71
N GLY A 502 -15.84 -13.56 0.41
CA GLY A 502 -15.80 -12.31 -0.34
C GLY A 502 -15.17 -11.17 0.45
N GLU A 503 -15.63 -10.97 1.69
CA GLU A 503 -15.10 -9.96 2.61
C GLU A 503 -13.59 -10.12 2.83
N LEU A 504 -13.11 -11.36 3.04
CA LEU A 504 -11.68 -11.64 3.21
C LEU A 504 -10.85 -11.35 1.95
N LEU A 505 -11.40 -11.51 0.75
CA LEU A 505 -10.70 -11.21 -0.50
C LEU A 505 -10.56 -9.69 -0.71
N GLU A 506 -11.61 -8.93 -0.38
CA GLU A 506 -11.62 -7.46 -0.37
C GLU A 506 -10.62 -6.91 0.67
N ASP A 507 -10.62 -7.44 1.90
CA ASP A 507 -9.64 -7.13 2.97
C ASP A 507 -8.18 -7.44 2.55
N ILE A 508 -7.94 -8.46 1.71
CA ILE A 508 -6.59 -8.78 1.19
C ILE A 508 -6.19 -7.82 0.05
N ALA A 509 -7.14 -7.37 -0.77
CA ALA A 509 -6.88 -6.43 -1.87
C ALA A 509 -6.40 -5.05 -1.38
N GLU A 510 -6.79 -4.64 -0.17
CA GLU A 510 -6.33 -3.38 0.45
C GLU A 510 -4.90 -3.47 1.03
N LEU A 511 -4.30 -4.66 1.15
CA LEU A 511 -2.95 -4.81 1.70
C LEU A 511 -1.88 -4.32 0.70
N PRO A 512 -1.07 -3.30 1.05
CA PRO A 512 -0.24 -2.54 0.09
C PRO A 512 0.94 -3.33 -0.53
N THR A 513 1.10 -4.60 -0.17
CA THR A 513 2.16 -5.51 -0.66
C THR A 513 1.62 -6.78 -1.33
N THR A 514 0.30 -6.96 -1.43
CA THR A 514 -0.30 -8.22 -1.89
C THR A 514 -0.91 -8.07 -3.28
N ALA A 515 -0.27 -8.67 -4.29
CA ALA A 515 -0.94 -8.95 -5.56
C ALA A 515 -1.83 -10.19 -5.38
N LEU A 516 -3.13 -10.06 -5.66
CA LEU A 516 -4.07 -11.19 -5.67
C LEU A 516 -3.90 -12.01 -6.95
N ASP A 517 -3.74 -13.33 -6.81
CA ASP A 517 -3.75 -14.26 -7.94
C ASP A 517 -5.17 -14.39 -8.52
N ALA A 518 -5.32 -14.28 -9.84
CA ALA A 518 -6.62 -14.39 -10.51
C ALA A 518 -7.34 -15.74 -10.27
N ASP A 519 -6.58 -16.81 -9.95
CA ASP A 519 -7.11 -18.11 -9.54
C ASP A 519 -7.86 -18.05 -8.19
N VAL A 520 -7.46 -17.16 -7.27
CA VAL A 520 -8.16 -16.93 -5.99
C VAL A 520 -9.54 -16.33 -6.26
N GLU A 521 -9.65 -15.28 -7.07
CA GLU A 521 -10.94 -14.72 -7.51
C GLU A 521 -11.79 -15.77 -8.22
N GLN A 522 -11.21 -16.48 -9.20
CA GLN A 522 -11.90 -17.46 -10.02
C GLN A 522 -12.51 -18.60 -9.17
N ARG A 523 -11.86 -18.99 -8.05
CA ARG A 523 -12.47 -19.90 -7.07
C ARG A 523 -13.73 -19.32 -6.44
N LEU A 524 -13.73 -18.06 -6.00
CA LEU A 524 -14.90 -17.40 -5.42
C LEU A 524 -16.05 -17.26 -6.43
N GLY A 525 -15.77 -16.81 -7.66
CA GLY A 525 -16.77 -16.70 -8.72
C GLY A 525 -17.40 -18.04 -9.09
N ASN A 526 -16.59 -19.09 -9.20
CA ASN A 526 -17.07 -20.46 -9.45
C ASN A 526 -17.88 -21.01 -8.27
N ALA A 527 -17.58 -20.63 -7.02
CA ALA A 527 -18.37 -21.00 -5.85
C ALA A 527 -19.74 -20.29 -5.86
N TRP A 528 -19.79 -18.98 -6.18
CA TRP A 528 -21.04 -18.23 -6.33
C TRP A 528 -21.90 -18.73 -7.50
N LEU A 529 -21.31 -19.08 -8.66
CA LEU A 529 -22.04 -19.77 -9.74
C LEU A 529 -22.67 -21.07 -9.25
N SER A 530 -21.91 -21.88 -8.52
CA SER A 530 -22.37 -23.18 -8.00
C SER A 530 -23.48 -23.02 -6.94
N LEU A 531 -23.51 -21.92 -6.19
CA LEU A 531 -24.63 -21.57 -5.31
C LEU A 531 -25.86 -21.13 -6.11
N ALA A 532 -25.68 -20.27 -7.12
CA ALA A 532 -26.76 -19.79 -7.98
C ALA A 532 -27.44 -20.93 -8.77
N GLU A 533 -26.65 -21.89 -9.27
CA GLU A 533 -27.13 -23.13 -9.90
C GLU A 533 -28.02 -23.94 -8.94
N ARG A 534 -27.61 -24.10 -7.66
CA ARG A 534 -28.40 -24.81 -6.64
C ARG A 534 -29.68 -24.06 -6.26
N GLN A 535 -29.61 -22.74 -6.09
CA GLN A 535 -30.79 -21.91 -5.79
C GLN A 535 -31.82 -21.98 -6.93
N LEU A 536 -31.37 -21.90 -8.19
CA LEU A 536 -32.22 -22.04 -9.35
C LEU A 536 -32.85 -23.44 -9.45
N ALA A 537 -32.10 -24.50 -9.15
CA ALA A 537 -32.62 -25.87 -9.09
C ALA A 537 -33.64 -26.06 -7.96
N GLY A 538 -33.49 -25.35 -6.84
CA GLY A 538 -34.46 -25.26 -5.75
C GLY A 538 -35.65 -24.32 -6.00
N GLY A 539 -35.72 -23.68 -7.18
CA GLY A 539 -36.79 -22.75 -7.55
C GLY A 539 -36.60 -21.29 -7.08
N ASP A 540 -35.58 -21.01 -6.26
CA ASP A 540 -35.27 -19.64 -5.83
C ASP A 540 -34.52 -18.86 -6.92
N ARG A 541 -35.29 -18.32 -7.86
CA ARG A 541 -34.78 -17.38 -8.88
C ARG A 541 -34.21 -16.08 -8.27
N ARG A 542 -34.63 -15.65 -7.07
CA ARG A 542 -34.20 -14.36 -6.50
C ARG A 542 -32.82 -14.48 -5.84
N GLY A 543 -32.60 -15.53 -5.06
CA GLY A 543 -31.26 -15.88 -4.60
C GLY A 543 -30.33 -16.19 -5.76
N ALA A 544 -30.80 -16.92 -6.78
CA ALA A 544 -29.99 -17.24 -7.95
C ALA A 544 -29.51 -15.99 -8.73
N THR A 545 -30.33 -14.96 -8.91
CA THR A 545 -29.88 -13.70 -9.57
C THR A 545 -28.95 -12.87 -8.69
N GLN A 546 -29.11 -12.88 -7.37
CA GLN A 546 -28.18 -12.23 -6.43
C GLN A 546 -26.81 -12.93 -6.42
N SER A 547 -26.79 -14.25 -6.31
CA SER A 547 -25.57 -15.06 -6.38
C SER A 547 -24.88 -14.96 -7.75
N LEU A 548 -25.65 -14.88 -8.85
CA LEU A 548 -25.12 -14.60 -10.19
C LEU A 548 -24.47 -13.21 -10.27
N ALA A 549 -25.05 -12.18 -9.63
CA ALA A 549 -24.47 -10.84 -9.62
C ALA A 549 -23.12 -10.81 -8.90
N LYS A 550 -23.02 -11.47 -7.73
CA LYS A 550 -21.75 -11.65 -7.01
C LYS A 550 -20.74 -12.49 -7.79
N ALA A 551 -21.18 -13.57 -8.45
CA ALA A 551 -20.31 -14.39 -9.29
C ALA A 551 -19.59 -13.55 -10.37
N ARG A 552 -20.30 -12.62 -11.02
CA ARG A 552 -19.72 -11.73 -12.06
C ARG A 552 -18.65 -10.77 -11.55
N GLN A 553 -18.61 -10.49 -10.24
CA GLN A 553 -17.61 -9.60 -9.63
C GLN A 553 -16.30 -10.33 -9.32
N ALA A 554 -16.31 -11.67 -9.22
CA ALA A 554 -15.15 -12.49 -8.89
C ALA A 554 -14.76 -13.42 -10.06
N THR A 555 -14.56 -12.85 -11.25
CA THR A 555 -13.90 -13.46 -12.42
C THR A 555 -14.23 -14.95 -12.68
N PRO A 556 -15.52 -15.30 -12.92
CA PRO A 556 -15.99 -16.69 -12.92
C PRO A 556 -15.82 -17.37 -14.29
N ASP A 557 -15.99 -18.70 -14.36
CA ASP A 557 -16.05 -19.46 -15.62
C ASP A 557 -17.10 -18.85 -16.59
N PRO A 558 -16.68 -18.30 -17.75
CA PRO A 558 -17.56 -17.60 -18.67
C PRO A 558 -18.55 -18.53 -19.38
N ALA A 559 -18.22 -19.81 -19.58
CA ALA A 559 -19.11 -20.77 -20.23
C ALA A 559 -20.26 -21.17 -19.29
N ARG A 560 -19.94 -21.44 -18.01
CA ARG A 560 -20.98 -21.67 -16.97
C ARG A 560 -21.82 -20.42 -16.73
N LEU A 561 -21.19 -19.25 -16.67
CA LEU A 561 -21.88 -17.96 -16.52
C LEU A 561 -22.93 -17.75 -17.62
N GLN A 562 -22.56 -17.95 -18.90
CA GLN A 562 -23.51 -17.83 -20.02
C GLN A 562 -24.63 -18.87 -19.95
N ALA A 563 -24.32 -20.14 -19.65
CA ALA A 563 -25.30 -21.20 -19.53
C ALA A 563 -26.32 -20.96 -18.40
N LEU A 564 -25.90 -20.34 -17.29
CA LEU A 564 -26.77 -19.98 -16.18
C LEU A 564 -27.65 -18.76 -16.52
N ILE A 565 -27.10 -17.73 -17.17
CA ILE A 565 -27.86 -16.56 -17.65
C ILE A 565 -28.98 -17.00 -18.59
N ALA A 566 -28.67 -17.89 -19.56
CA ALA A 566 -29.66 -18.41 -20.50
C ALA A 566 -30.82 -19.19 -19.85
N ARG A 567 -30.61 -19.74 -18.64
CA ARG A 567 -31.65 -20.46 -17.86
C ARG A 567 -32.47 -19.54 -16.94
N LEU A 568 -31.90 -18.42 -16.51
CA LEU A 568 -32.60 -17.43 -15.69
C LEU A 568 -33.57 -16.59 -16.53
N GLY A 569 -33.15 -16.21 -17.75
CA GLY A 569 -33.89 -15.32 -18.64
C GLY A 569 -33.51 -13.84 -18.47
N PRO A 570 -34.01 -12.95 -19.34
CA PRO A 570 -33.90 -11.50 -19.19
C PRO A 570 -34.82 -10.96 -18.09
#